data_AF-A0A519LJS7-F1
#
_entry.id   AF-A0A519LJS7-F1
#
_cell.length_a   1.000
_cell.length_b   1.000
_cell.length_c   1.000
_cell.angle_alpha   90.00
_cell.angle_beta   90.00
_cell.angle_gamma   90.00
#
_symmetry.space_group_name_H-M   'P 1'
#
loop_
_entity.id
_entity.type
_entity.pdbx_description
1 polymer ?
#
loop_
_entity_poly.entity_id
_entity_poly.type
_entity_poly.pdbx_seq_one_letter_code
_entity_poly.pdbx_strand_id
1 'polypeptide(L)'
;TLNTFNASFGYQWKENVRKEHELKLIDVSYIDPANETPKFVALKKGNPYLQRITEQQLIFGPTYSYTYSTTMLPRKNTFYYKGMLDLAGNITGLVTGANKKEGNEKTIFGVPFSQYAKIENDVRFYHKFTEKTSFASRFIAGVAVPYGNSEHIPFSRQFFVGGSNSIRAFRARTLGPGSYDPRGENNTRAIFDQAGDIKLELNAEYRANLYKFLNVAAFVDAGNIWLINDEIDENGINTRPGGKFSKEFLSEVAVGAGVGLRLDFSILILRLDLAMPLRVPYYEKGERWAFDRINFGDSSWRRDNLILNIAIGYPF
;
A
#
# COMPACT_ATOMS: atom_id res chain seq x y z
N THR A 1 -12.36 -15.50 -13.17
CA THR A 1 -10.95 -15.71 -12.78
C THR A 1 -10.08 -14.63 -13.39
N LEU A 2 -8.88 -14.39 -12.87
CA LEU A 2 -7.91 -13.44 -13.45
C LEU A 2 -6.67 -14.23 -13.86
N ASN A 3 -6.38 -14.25 -15.15
CA ASN A 3 -5.17 -14.82 -15.71
C ASN A 3 -4.11 -13.71 -15.76
N THR A 4 -2.92 -13.99 -15.25
CA THR A 4 -1.81 -13.04 -15.29
C THR A 4 -0.60 -13.70 -15.93
N PHE A 5 -0.08 -13.09 -16.99
CA PHE A 5 1.19 -13.45 -17.61
C PHE A 5 2.24 -12.40 -17.27
N ASN A 6 3.40 -12.82 -16.78
CA ASN A 6 4.51 -11.93 -16.46
C ASN A 6 5.78 -12.41 -17.16
N ALA A 7 6.50 -11.47 -17.78
CA ALA A 7 7.83 -11.69 -18.33
C ALA A 7 8.73 -10.53 -17.93
N SER A 8 9.97 -10.81 -17.55
CA SER A 8 10.92 -9.75 -17.23
C SER A 8 12.35 -10.13 -17.61
N PHE A 9 13.14 -9.12 -17.98
CA PHE A 9 14.56 -9.22 -18.26
C PHE A 9 15.29 -8.02 -17.68
N GLY A 10 16.39 -8.26 -16.99
CA GLY A 10 17.10 -7.21 -16.26
C GLY A 10 18.43 -7.64 -15.66
N TYR A 11 19.04 -6.70 -14.94
CA TYR A 11 20.31 -6.84 -14.26
C TYR A 11 20.14 -6.52 -12.79
N GLN A 12 20.83 -7.28 -11.94
CA GLN A 12 20.97 -7.00 -10.52
C GLN A 12 22.46 -6.98 -10.18
N TRP A 13 22.93 -5.92 -9.54
CA TRP A 13 24.34 -5.79 -9.17
C TRP A 13 24.51 -5.06 -7.85
N LYS A 14 25.62 -5.36 -7.19
CA LYS A 14 26.04 -4.68 -5.96
C LYS A 14 27.25 -3.81 -6.28
N GLU A 15 27.12 -2.50 -6.11
CA GLU A 15 28.27 -1.57 -6.19
C GLU A 15 29.25 -1.89 -5.04
N ASN A 16 28.71 -2.23 -3.87
CA ASN A 16 29.44 -2.72 -2.71
C ASN A 16 28.46 -3.38 -1.72
N VAL A 17 28.94 -3.81 -0.56
CA VAL A 17 28.13 -4.46 0.49
C VAL A 17 26.95 -3.62 1.01
N ARG A 18 26.94 -2.30 0.77
CA ARG A 18 25.88 -1.39 1.21
C ARG A 18 24.91 -0.99 0.11
N LYS A 19 25.30 -1.13 -1.16
CA LYS A 19 24.57 -0.55 -2.30
C LYS A 19 24.25 -1.63 -3.31
N GLU A 20 22.98 -1.78 -3.60
CA GLU A 20 22.45 -2.75 -4.54
C GLU A 20 21.49 -2.07 -5.51
N HIS A 21 21.56 -2.50 -6.76
CA HIS A 21 20.78 -1.97 -7.85
C HIS A 21 20.08 -3.13 -8.55
N GLU A 22 18.83 -2.91 -8.95
CA GLU A 22 18.06 -3.81 -9.80
C GLU A 22 17.46 -2.99 -10.92
N LEU A 23 17.79 -3.30 -12.17
CA LEU A 23 17.24 -2.67 -13.36
C LEU A 23 16.58 -3.74 -14.22
N LYS A 24 15.25 -3.71 -14.30
CA LYS A 24 14.52 -4.46 -15.33
C LYS A 24 14.42 -3.56 -16.55
N LEU A 25 15.06 -3.96 -17.65
CA LEU A 25 14.94 -3.27 -18.94
C LEU A 25 13.58 -3.56 -19.57
N ILE A 26 13.10 -4.78 -19.39
CA ILE A 26 11.81 -5.25 -19.83
C ILE A 26 11.11 -5.82 -18.60
N ASP A 27 10.01 -5.20 -18.18
CA ASP A 27 9.01 -5.79 -17.27
C ASP A 27 7.70 -5.76 -18.04
N VAL A 28 7.04 -6.89 -18.21
CA VAL A 28 5.76 -7.03 -18.91
C VAL A 28 4.80 -7.80 -18.02
N SER A 29 3.62 -7.23 -17.78
CA SER A 29 2.49 -7.87 -17.13
C SER A 29 1.27 -7.74 -18.03
N TYR A 30 0.71 -8.87 -18.44
CA TYR A 30 -0.58 -8.94 -19.12
C TYR A 30 -1.61 -9.53 -18.17
N ILE A 31 -2.67 -8.79 -17.92
CA ILE A 31 -3.77 -9.17 -17.03
C ILE A 31 -5.01 -9.37 -17.89
N ASP A 32 -5.57 -10.57 -17.82
CA ASP A 32 -6.75 -10.98 -18.58
C ASP A 32 -7.82 -11.61 -17.66
N PRO A 33 -8.94 -10.91 -17.41
CA PRO A 33 -10.08 -11.47 -16.70
C PRO A 33 -10.77 -12.56 -17.54
N ALA A 34 -10.61 -13.82 -17.16
CA ALA A 34 -11.32 -14.94 -17.79
C ALA A 34 -12.61 -15.27 -17.03
N ASN A 35 -13.70 -15.61 -17.73
CA ASN A 35 -14.95 -16.12 -17.14
C ASN A 35 -15.49 -15.28 -15.96
N GLU A 36 -16.16 -14.18 -16.27
CA GLU A 36 -16.95 -13.43 -15.28
C GLU A 36 -18.29 -14.14 -15.02
N THR A 37 -18.64 -14.32 -13.74
CA THR A 37 -19.96 -14.88 -13.40
C THR A 37 -21.06 -13.84 -13.65
N PRO A 38 -22.30 -14.23 -14.00
CA PRO A 38 -23.40 -13.28 -14.18
C PRO A 38 -23.64 -12.37 -12.97
N LYS A 39 -23.43 -12.90 -11.75
CA LYS A 39 -23.52 -12.14 -10.49
C LYS A 39 -22.46 -11.03 -10.38
N PHE A 40 -21.25 -11.28 -10.88
CA PHE A 40 -20.17 -10.31 -10.88
C PHE A 40 -20.38 -9.25 -11.98
N VAL A 41 -20.84 -9.65 -13.17
CA VAL A 41 -21.20 -8.71 -14.25
C VAL A 41 -22.27 -7.72 -13.78
N ALA A 42 -23.29 -8.22 -13.05
CA ALA A 42 -24.32 -7.36 -12.46
C ALA A 42 -23.77 -6.38 -11.41
N LEU A 43 -22.70 -6.74 -10.69
CA LEU A 43 -22.04 -5.86 -9.72
C LEU A 43 -21.14 -4.81 -10.36
N LYS A 44 -20.46 -5.19 -11.44
CA LYS A 44 -19.60 -4.33 -12.23
C LYS A 44 -20.39 -3.20 -12.90
N LYS A 45 -21.67 -3.46 -13.23
CA LYS A 45 -22.56 -2.44 -13.79
C LYS A 45 -22.78 -1.30 -12.78
N GLY A 46 -22.41 -0.08 -13.15
CA GLY A 46 -22.52 1.11 -12.31
C GLY A 46 -21.43 1.25 -11.23
N ASN A 47 -20.38 0.41 -11.24
CA ASN A 47 -19.27 0.52 -10.30
C ASN A 47 -17.92 0.63 -11.05
N PRO A 48 -17.40 1.86 -11.26
CA PRO A 48 -16.14 2.09 -11.97
C PRO A 48 -14.94 1.39 -11.35
N TYR A 49 -14.94 1.22 -10.03
CA TYR A 49 -13.90 0.46 -9.35
C TYR A 49 -13.89 -1.01 -9.78
N LEU A 50 -15.03 -1.68 -9.71
CA LEU A 50 -15.15 -3.09 -10.09
C LEU A 50 -14.88 -3.32 -11.58
N GLN A 51 -15.17 -2.33 -12.42
CA GLN A 51 -14.80 -2.35 -13.83
C GLN A 51 -13.29 -2.38 -13.99
N ARG A 52 -12.57 -1.44 -13.38
CA ARG A 52 -11.11 -1.30 -13.55
C ARG A 52 -10.30 -2.46 -12.98
N ILE A 53 -10.75 -3.11 -11.91
CA ILE A 53 -10.06 -4.32 -11.40
C ILE A 53 -10.19 -5.52 -12.34
N THR A 54 -11.13 -5.48 -13.28
CA THR A 54 -11.41 -6.52 -14.29
C THR A 54 -11.31 -5.97 -15.70
N GLU A 55 -10.47 -4.97 -15.92
CA GLU A 55 -10.09 -4.54 -17.25
C GLU A 55 -8.90 -5.37 -17.74
N GLN A 56 -8.90 -5.70 -19.03
CA GLN A 56 -7.70 -6.22 -19.68
C GLN A 56 -6.63 -5.13 -19.70
N GLN A 57 -5.44 -5.45 -19.21
CA GLN A 57 -4.36 -4.46 -19.05
C GLN A 57 -3.05 -5.05 -19.53
N LEU A 58 -2.35 -4.29 -20.38
CA LEU A 58 -0.98 -4.55 -20.76
C LEU A 58 -0.07 -3.50 -20.13
N ILE A 59 0.71 -3.91 -19.15
CA ILE A 59 1.65 -3.05 -18.43
C ILE A 59 3.04 -3.46 -18.89
N PHE A 60 3.82 -2.53 -19.42
CA PHE A 60 5.20 -2.84 -19.75
C PHE A 60 6.10 -1.61 -19.63
N GLY A 61 7.35 -1.83 -19.28
CA GLY A 61 8.34 -0.75 -19.22
C GLY A 61 9.52 -1.10 -18.34
N PRO A 62 10.52 -0.21 -18.26
CA PRO A 62 11.63 -0.41 -17.35
C PRO A 62 11.20 -0.14 -15.90
N THR A 63 11.76 -0.93 -14.98
CA THR A 63 11.70 -0.64 -13.54
C THR A 63 13.10 -0.60 -12.97
N TYR A 64 13.31 0.29 -12.01
CA TYR A 64 14.59 0.44 -11.35
C TYR A 64 14.39 0.48 -9.84
N SER A 65 15.18 -0.30 -9.11
CA SER A 65 15.26 -0.19 -7.67
C SER A 65 16.70 0.01 -7.20
N TYR A 66 16.86 0.88 -6.21
CA TYR A 66 18.12 1.14 -5.55
C TYR A 66 17.95 0.90 -4.06
N THR A 67 18.81 0.06 -3.50
CA THR A 67 18.84 -0.25 -2.08
C THR A 67 20.16 0.21 -1.48
N TYR A 68 20.08 1.00 -0.40
CA TYR A 68 21.21 1.37 0.43
C TYR A 68 20.98 0.86 1.85
N SER A 69 21.89 0.02 2.37
CA SER A 69 21.78 -0.50 3.72
C SER A 69 23.09 -0.43 4.49
N THR A 70 22.98 -0.07 5.76
CA THR A 70 24.07 -0.08 6.74
C THR A 70 23.76 -0.99 7.92
N THR A 71 22.66 -1.76 7.88
CA THR A 71 22.17 -2.60 8.99
C THR A 71 23.13 -3.73 9.33
N MET A 72 23.94 -4.18 8.37
CA MET A 72 25.03 -5.14 8.56
C MET A 72 26.24 -4.57 9.31
N LEU A 73 26.37 -3.25 9.47
CA LEU A 73 27.49 -2.65 10.18
C LEU A 73 27.25 -2.68 11.70
N PRO A 74 28.29 -2.90 12.53
CA PRO A 74 28.17 -2.92 13.98
C PRO A 74 28.10 -1.49 14.56
N ARG A 75 27.08 -0.73 14.17
CA ARG A 75 26.86 0.66 14.59
C ARG A 75 25.61 0.76 15.44
N LYS A 76 25.59 1.74 16.35
CA LYS A 76 24.38 2.09 17.13
C LYS A 76 23.25 2.57 16.22
N ASN A 77 23.59 3.44 15.26
CA ASN A 77 22.67 3.95 14.26
C ASN A 77 22.90 3.22 12.94
N THR A 78 21.83 2.65 12.39
CA THR A 78 21.84 2.07 11.05
C THR A 78 20.63 2.53 10.27
N PHE A 79 20.78 2.55 8.95
CA PHE A 79 19.81 3.02 7.99
C PHE A 79 19.64 1.98 6.89
N TYR A 80 18.41 1.84 6.43
CA TYR A 80 18.05 1.15 5.22
C TYR A 80 17.21 2.08 4.36
N TYR A 81 17.48 2.16 3.08
CA TYR A 81 16.71 2.91 2.10
C TYR A 81 16.48 2.03 0.89
N LYS A 82 15.26 2.00 0.38
CA LYS A 82 14.93 1.46 -0.93
C LYS A 82 14.10 2.46 -1.71
N GLY A 83 14.64 2.92 -2.84
CA GLY A 83 13.90 3.69 -3.84
C GLY A 83 13.50 2.77 -4.99
N MET A 84 12.28 2.93 -5.49
CA MET A 84 11.76 2.23 -6.67
C MET A 84 11.17 3.22 -7.66
N LEU A 85 11.42 2.99 -8.94
CA LEU A 85 10.86 3.72 -10.07
C LEU A 85 10.29 2.73 -11.08
N ASP A 86 9.04 2.93 -11.50
CA ASP A 86 8.32 2.12 -12.49
C ASP A 86 7.78 3.05 -13.57
N LEU A 87 8.20 2.83 -14.82
CA LEU A 87 7.93 3.69 -15.97
C LEU A 87 7.20 2.90 -17.05
N ALA A 88 5.90 2.70 -16.88
CA ALA A 88 5.10 1.90 -17.80
C ALA A 88 4.68 2.68 -19.05
N GLY A 89 4.80 2.07 -20.23
CA GLY A 89 4.25 2.56 -21.49
C GLY A 89 4.87 3.84 -22.04
N ASN A 90 5.92 4.38 -21.41
CA ASN A 90 6.41 5.73 -21.67
C ASN A 90 7.03 5.93 -23.06
N ILE A 91 7.90 5.00 -23.47
CA ILE A 91 8.54 5.07 -24.78
C ILE A 91 7.49 4.91 -25.88
N THR A 92 6.63 3.89 -25.76
CA THR A 92 5.57 3.64 -26.74
C THR A 92 4.59 4.80 -26.82
N GLY A 93 4.09 5.28 -25.69
CA GLY A 93 3.16 6.41 -25.66
C GLY A 93 3.74 7.68 -26.28
N LEU A 94 5.03 7.95 -26.06
CA LEU A 94 5.73 9.07 -26.70
C LEU A 94 5.82 8.90 -28.23
N VAL A 95 6.20 7.71 -28.70
CA VAL A 95 6.34 7.42 -30.14
C VAL A 95 4.99 7.41 -30.86
N THR A 96 3.93 6.91 -30.23
CA THR A 96 2.60 6.79 -30.84
C THR A 96 1.72 8.03 -30.67
N GLY A 97 2.14 8.99 -29.83
CA GLY A 97 1.33 10.13 -29.44
C GLY A 97 0.05 9.74 -28.68
N ALA A 98 0.13 8.69 -27.84
CA ALA A 98 -1.03 8.15 -27.15
C ALA A 98 -1.63 9.17 -26.17
N ASN A 99 -2.93 9.43 -26.29
CA ASN A 99 -3.64 10.38 -25.43
C ASN A 99 -5.11 9.95 -25.28
N LYS A 100 -5.42 9.27 -24.17
CA LYS A 100 -6.76 8.76 -23.88
C LYS A 100 -7.78 9.88 -23.71
N LYS A 101 -7.39 10.99 -23.09
CA LYS A 101 -8.28 12.16 -22.85
C LYS A 101 -8.74 12.84 -24.13
N GLU A 102 -7.93 12.77 -25.19
CA GLU A 102 -8.25 13.30 -26.52
C GLU A 102 -8.89 12.23 -27.44
N GLY A 103 -9.25 11.06 -26.92
CA GLY A 103 -9.83 9.96 -27.69
C GLY A 103 -8.81 9.18 -28.54
N ASN A 104 -7.52 9.45 -28.37
CA ASN A 104 -6.43 8.79 -29.09
C ASN A 104 -5.78 7.67 -28.25
N GLU A 105 -6.61 6.75 -27.74
CA GLU A 105 -6.13 5.55 -27.03
C GLU A 105 -5.46 4.59 -28.03
N LYS A 106 -4.32 4.03 -27.63
CA LYS A 106 -3.50 3.12 -28.42
C LYS A 106 -3.49 1.73 -27.81
N THR A 107 -3.48 0.73 -28.67
CA THR A 107 -3.48 -0.67 -28.27
C THR A 107 -2.27 -1.40 -28.85
N ILE A 108 -1.85 -2.48 -28.19
CA ILE A 108 -0.85 -3.42 -28.67
C ILE A 108 -1.52 -4.80 -28.63
N PHE A 109 -1.53 -5.50 -29.77
CA PHE A 109 -2.27 -6.77 -29.93
C PHE A 109 -3.75 -6.67 -29.51
N GLY A 110 -4.38 -5.52 -29.75
CA GLY A 110 -5.79 -5.28 -29.39
C GLY A 110 -6.03 -4.92 -27.92
N VAL A 111 -4.99 -4.84 -27.09
CA VAL A 111 -5.10 -4.53 -25.66
C VAL A 111 -4.60 -3.10 -25.40
N PRO A 112 -5.37 -2.23 -24.71
CA PRO A 112 -4.89 -0.92 -24.31
C PRO A 112 -3.73 -1.08 -23.31
N PHE A 113 -2.63 -0.37 -23.57
CA PHE A 113 -1.49 -0.42 -22.66
C PHE A 113 -1.59 0.64 -21.57
N SER A 114 -1.09 0.32 -20.38
CA SER A 114 -1.04 1.25 -19.27
C SER A 114 0.17 2.18 -19.40
N GLN A 115 -0.05 3.47 -19.20
CA GLN A 115 0.99 4.48 -19.25
C GLN A 115 1.00 5.33 -17.97
N TYR A 116 2.10 5.25 -17.22
CA TYR A 116 2.25 5.95 -15.95
C TYR A 116 3.72 6.04 -15.51
N ALA A 117 3.97 6.89 -14.52
CA ALA A 117 5.20 6.90 -13.74
C ALA A 117 4.86 6.68 -12.27
N LYS A 118 5.57 5.77 -11.61
CA LYS A 118 5.40 5.47 -10.19
C LYS A 118 6.75 5.50 -9.49
N ILE A 119 6.80 6.17 -8.35
CA ILE A 119 7.95 6.18 -7.45
C ILE A 119 7.51 5.75 -6.04
N GLU A 120 8.35 4.96 -5.37
CA GLU A 120 8.16 4.57 -3.97
C GLU A 120 9.50 4.67 -3.23
N ASN A 121 9.48 5.24 -2.04
CA ASN A 121 10.63 5.37 -1.17
C ASN A 121 10.32 4.72 0.18
N ASP A 122 11.14 3.77 0.60
CA ASP A 122 11.08 3.09 1.91
C ASP A 122 12.35 3.40 2.67
N VAL A 123 12.23 4.20 3.74
CA VAL A 123 13.34 4.60 4.61
C VAL A 123 13.13 3.96 5.97
N ARG A 124 14.14 3.29 6.49
CA ARG A 124 14.14 2.67 7.82
C ARG A 124 15.34 3.15 8.61
N PHE A 125 15.10 3.48 9.86
CA PHE A 125 16.11 3.89 10.81
C PHE A 125 16.07 2.99 12.03
N TYR A 126 17.24 2.58 12.50
CA TYR A 126 17.38 1.78 13.71
C TYR A 126 18.41 2.41 14.62
N HIS A 127 18.05 2.56 15.90
CA HIS A 127 18.91 3.04 16.97
C HIS A 127 18.99 2.00 18.08
N LYS A 128 20.19 1.47 18.34
CA LYS A 128 20.46 0.58 19.46
C LYS A 128 20.84 1.41 20.69
N PHE A 129 19.98 1.39 21.72
CA PHE A 129 20.28 2.02 23.00
C PHE A 129 21.22 1.13 23.83
N THR A 130 20.90 -0.16 23.90
CA THR A 130 21.66 -1.20 24.59
C THR A 130 21.68 -2.47 23.73
N GLU A 131 22.28 -3.55 24.21
CA GLU A 131 22.19 -4.86 23.56
C GLU A 131 20.77 -5.43 23.58
N LYS A 132 19.94 -5.03 24.57
CA LYS A 132 18.58 -5.54 24.75
C LYS A 132 17.51 -4.57 24.29
N THR A 133 17.81 -3.30 24.05
CA THR A 133 16.81 -2.27 23.73
C THR A 133 17.17 -1.48 22.48
N SER A 134 16.19 -1.26 21.63
CA SER A 134 16.36 -0.51 20.39
C SER A 134 15.09 0.23 19.98
N PHE A 135 15.27 1.26 19.19
CA PHE A 135 14.21 1.95 18.47
C PHE A 135 14.33 1.63 16.99
N ALA A 136 13.20 1.38 16.35
CA ALA A 136 13.10 1.19 14.91
C ALA A 136 11.98 2.09 14.37
N SER A 137 12.25 2.79 13.28
CA SER A 137 11.22 3.52 12.55
C SER A 137 11.29 3.23 11.05
N ARG A 138 10.15 3.37 10.39
CA ARG A 138 10.01 3.27 8.95
C ARG A 138 9.16 4.41 8.45
N PHE A 139 9.53 4.97 7.31
CA PHE A 139 8.74 5.92 6.55
C PHE A 139 8.62 5.43 5.11
N ILE A 140 7.41 5.38 4.59
CA ILE A 140 7.14 5.08 3.17
C ILE A 140 6.43 6.27 2.54
N ALA A 141 6.91 6.72 1.40
CA ALA A 141 6.22 7.68 0.56
C ALA A 141 6.23 7.20 -0.90
N GLY A 142 5.06 7.20 -1.53
CA GLY A 142 4.92 6.81 -2.92
C GLY A 142 3.88 7.63 -3.67
N VAL A 143 4.10 7.81 -4.96
CA VAL A 143 3.15 8.44 -5.88
C VAL A 143 3.19 7.73 -7.23
N ALA A 144 2.03 7.48 -7.80
CA ALA A 144 1.81 6.91 -9.10
C ALA A 144 0.93 7.87 -9.90
N VAL A 145 1.41 8.32 -11.06
CA VAL A 145 0.74 9.32 -11.89
C VAL A 145 0.41 8.69 -13.25
N PRO A 146 -0.86 8.48 -13.59
CA PRO A 146 -1.28 8.04 -14.92
C PRO A 146 -1.26 9.21 -15.90
N TYR A 147 -0.88 8.96 -17.15
CA TYR A 147 -0.90 9.96 -18.22
C TYR A 147 -0.89 9.31 -19.61
N GLY A 148 -1.07 10.13 -20.65
CA GLY A 148 -1.04 9.66 -22.04
C GLY A 148 -2.13 8.63 -22.30
N ASN A 149 -1.76 7.37 -22.48
CA ASN A 149 -2.68 6.26 -22.74
C ASN A 149 -3.52 5.81 -21.53
N SER A 150 -3.41 6.46 -20.36
CA SER A 150 -4.16 6.05 -19.16
C SER A 150 -4.61 7.23 -18.31
N GLU A 151 -5.81 7.11 -17.73
CA GLU A 151 -6.39 8.09 -16.80
C GLU A 151 -6.33 7.65 -15.33
N HIS A 152 -6.12 6.34 -15.12
CA HIS A 152 -6.02 5.70 -13.81
C HIS A 152 -4.81 4.78 -13.78
N ILE A 153 -4.25 4.58 -12.58
CA ILE A 153 -3.22 3.57 -12.35
C ILE A 153 -3.89 2.19 -12.35
N PRO A 154 -3.30 1.20 -13.04
CA PRO A 154 -3.74 -0.20 -12.93
C PRO A 154 -3.85 -0.64 -11.48
N PHE A 155 -4.95 -1.29 -11.10
CA PHE A 155 -5.19 -1.70 -9.71
C PHE A 155 -4.04 -2.54 -9.13
N SER A 156 -3.45 -3.43 -9.94
CA SER A 156 -2.28 -4.24 -9.57
C SER A 156 -1.01 -3.45 -9.26
N ARG A 157 -0.97 -2.17 -9.67
CA ARG A 157 0.16 -1.24 -9.50
C ARG A 157 -0.17 -0.09 -8.54
N GLN A 158 -1.40 0.00 -8.03
CA GLN A 158 -1.77 0.94 -6.97
C GLN A 158 -1.15 0.55 -5.61
N PHE A 159 -1.20 1.50 -4.67
CA PHE A 159 -0.74 1.31 -3.30
C PHE A 159 -1.84 0.79 -2.38
N PHE A 160 -1.43 0.03 -1.38
CA PHE A 160 -2.29 -0.50 -0.32
C PHE A 160 -1.67 -0.22 1.04
N VAL A 161 -2.51 -0.09 2.07
CA VAL A 161 -2.15 0.12 3.49
C VAL A 161 -2.96 -0.84 4.38
N GLY A 162 -2.52 -0.97 5.65
CA GLY A 162 -3.15 -1.81 6.67
C GLY A 162 -2.55 -3.21 6.77
N GLY A 163 -2.79 -3.87 7.90
CA GLY A 163 -2.30 -5.21 8.21
C GLY A 163 -0.90 -5.26 8.82
N SER A 164 -0.37 -6.47 8.97
CA SER A 164 0.75 -6.75 9.87
C SER A 164 2.04 -5.97 9.58
N ASN A 165 2.34 -5.67 8.31
CA ASN A 165 3.59 -5.00 7.87
C ASN A 165 3.38 -3.54 7.42
N SER A 166 2.23 -2.95 7.78
CA SER A 166 1.83 -1.58 7.47
C SER A 166 1.23 -0.97 8.75
N ILE A 167 -0.06 -0.62 8.76
CA ILE A 167 -0.76 -0.05 9.92
C ILE A 167 -1.55 -1.16 10.61
N ARG A 168 -1.01 -1.70 11.71
CA ARG A 168 -1.49 -2.94 12.36
C ARG A 168 -2.89 -2.84 12.96
N ALA A 169 -3.33 -1.61 13.25
CA ALA A 169 -4.66 -1.32 13.79
C ALA A 169 -5.79 -1.41 12.76
N PHE A 170 -5.48 -1.61 11.48
CA PHE A 170 -6.46 -1.77 10.42
C PHE A 170 -6.20 -3.08 9.68
N ARG A 171 -7.26 -3.73 9.18
CA ARG A 171 -7.12 -4.97 8.40
C ARG A 171 -6.37 -4.68 7.10
N ALA A 172 -5.70 -5.71 6.59
CA ALA A 172 -4.93 -5.58 5.36
C ALA A 172 -5.82 -5.06 4.22
N ARG A 173 -5.34 -4.02 3.53
CA ARG A 173 -5.99 -3.39 2.39
C ARG A 173 -7.33 -2.72 2.67
N THR A 174 -7.77 -2.54 3.91
CA THR A 174 -9.11 -1.96 4.17
C THR A 174 -9.10 -0.45 4.42
N LEU A 175 -7.93 0.20 4.46
CA LEU A 175 -7.79 1.60 4.84
C LEU A 175 -7.59 2.50 3.61
N GLY A 176 -8.26 3.67 3.65
CA GLY A 176 -8.25 4.66 2.59
C GLY A 176 -9.23 4.33 1.45
N PRO A 177 -9.15 5.04 0.31
CA PRO A 177 -8.36 6.25 0.13
C PRO A 177 -8.92 7.45 0.91
N GLY A 178 -8.05 8.33 1.42
CA GLY A 178 -8.42 9.53 2.16
C GLY A 178 -9.39 9.24 3.31
N SER A 179 -10.50 9.97 3.39
CA SER A 179 -11.57 9.75 4.37
C SER A 179 -12.75 8.94 3.84
N TYR A 180 -12.60 8.24 2.71
CA TYR A 180 -13.68 7.42 2.16
C TYR A 180 -14.09 6.30 3.14
N ASP A 181 -15.39 6.21 3.48
CA ASP A 181 -15.92 5.11 4.28
C ASP A 181 -16.48 4.01 3.35
N PRO A 182 -15.82 2.84 3.26
CA PRO A 182 -16.33 1.73 2.44
C PRO A 182 -17.58 1.06 3.03
N ARG A 183 -18.04 1.44 4.24
CA ARG A 183 -19.15 0.80 4.98
C ARG A 183 -20.50 1.51 4.83
N GLY A 184 -20.59 2.60 4.07
CA GLY A 184 -21.81 3.42 3.93
C GLY A 184 -23.04 2.69 3.36
N GLU A 185 -24.24 3.24 3.64
CA GLU A 185 -25.56 2.60 3.49
C GLU A 185 -25.93 2.11 2.07
N ASN A 186 -25.30 2.62 1.01
CA ASN A 186 -25.56 2.20 -0.38
C ASN A 186 -24.57 1.15 -0.92
N ASN A 187 -23.54 0.78 -0.16
CA ASN A 187 -22.54 -0.21 -0.58
C ASN A 187 -22.90 -1.59 -0.03
N THR A 188 -23.90 -2.24 -0.63
CA THR A 188 -24.40 -3.57 -0.23
C THR A 188 -23.35 -4.69 -0.31
N ARG A 189 -22.12 -4.44 -0.76
CA ARG A 189 -21.03 -5.42 -0.81
C ARG A 189 -19.71 -4.71 -0.56
N ALA A 190 -19.27 -4.70 0.70
CA ALA A 190 -17.98 -4.15 1.12
C ALA A 190 -16.86 -4.59 0.17
N ILE A 191 -16.37 -3.65 -0.63
CA ILE A 191 -15.14 -3.82 -1.39
C ILE A 191 -14.02 -3.76 -0.36
N PHE A 192 -13.48 -4.93 0.00
CA PHE A 192 -12.49 -5.04 1.07
C PHE A 192 -11.12 -4.45 0.67
N ASP A 193 -10.80 -4.43 -0.62
CA ASP A 193 -9.51 -3.94 -1.10
C ASP A 193 -9.60 -2.46 -1.50
N GLN A 194 -9.08 -1.60 -0.64
CA GLN A 194 -8.88 -0.18 -0.87
C GLN A 194 -7.50 0.05 -1.46
N ALA A 195 -7.47 0.80 -2.56
CA ALA A 195 -6.26 1.11 -3.31
C ALA A 195 -6.21 2.60 -3.67
N GLY A 196 -4.99 3.13 -3.77
CA GLY A 196 -4.73 4.53 -4.07
C GLY A 196 -3.45 4.75 -4.88
N ASP A 197 -3.32 5.96 -5.39
CA ASP A 197 -2.23 6.40 -6.27
C ASP A 197 -1.12 7.11 -5.49
N ILE A 198 -1.42 7.62 -4.30
CA ILE A 198 -0.46 8.25 -3.38
C ILE A 198 -0.46 7.45 -2.08
N LYS A 199 0.72 7.27 -1.48
CA LYS A 199 0.90 6.54 -0.22
C LYS A 199 1.80 7.31 0.72
N LEU A 200 1.40 7.40 1.98
CA LEU A 200 2.25 7.83 3.09
C LEU A 200 2.06 6.87 4.27
N GLU A 201 3.15 6.32 4.79
CA GLU A 201 3.16 5.51 6.00
C GLU A 201 4.33 5.89 6.90
N LEU A 202 4.11 5.80 8.20
CA LEU A 202 5.09 5.96 9.25
C LEU A 202 4.86 4.86 10.28
N ASN A 203 5.93 4.18 10.67
CA ASN A 203 5.92 3.23 11.77
C ASN A 203 7.02 3.61 12.75
N ALA A 204 6.74 3.53 14.05
CA ALA A 204 7.71 3.71 15.11
C ALA A 204 7.53 2.60 16.14
N GLU A 205 8.63 1.97 16.54
CA GLU A 205 8.62 0.81 17.41
C GLU A 205 9.78 0.87 18.42
N TYR A 206 9.45 0.79 19.70
CA TYR A 206 10.42 0.56 20.77
C TYR A 206 10.47 -0.94 21.08
N ARG A 207 11.64 -1.55 20.91
CA ARG A 207 11.87 -3.00 21.01
C ARG A 207 12.72 -3.31 22.24
N ALA A 208 12.33 -4.33 23.00
CA ALA A 208 13.09 -4.83 24.14
C ALA A 208 13.20 -6.37 24.10
N ASN A 209 14.39 -6.91 24.29
CA ASN A 209 14.64 -8.33 24.54
C ASN A 209 14.48 -8.59 26.04
N LEU A 210 13.44 -9.32 26.43
CA LEU A 210 13.20 -9.65 27.84
C LEU A 210 14.03 -10.87 28.24
N TYR A 211 14.05 -11.89 27.40
CA TYR A 211 14.73 -13.15 27.70
C TYR A 211 15.01 -13.97 26.45
N LYS A 212 16.30 -14.18 26.10
CA LYS A 212 16.73 -15.06 24.99
C LYS A 212 15.85 -14.89 23.73
N PHE A 213 14.93 -15.82 23.48
CA PHE A 213 14.02 -15.83 22.32
C PHE A 213 12.83 -14.86 22.43
N LEU A 214 12.54 -14.32 23.61
CA LEU A 214 11.37 -13.48 23.88
C LEU A 214 11.71 -11.99 23.76
N ASN A 215 11.14 -11.37 22.73
CA ASN A 215 11.21 -9.94 22.48
C ASN A 215 9.80 -9.33 22.57
N VAL A 216 9.73 -8.11 23.09
CA VAL A 216 8.50 -7.30 23.13
C VAL A 216 8.71 -6.00 22.38
N ALA A 217 7.62 -5.38 21.95
CA ALA A 217 7.66 -4.00 21.50
C ALA A 217 6.37 -3.25 21.80
N ALA A 218 6.50 -1.94 21.93
CA ALA A 218 5.39 -0.99 21.83
C ALA A 218 5.55 -0.22 20.53
N PHE A 219 4.45 0.04 19.83
CA PHE A 219 4.50 0.68 18.52
C PHE A 219 3.35 1.66 18.28
N VAL A 220 3.62 2.58 17.36
CA VAL A 220 2.65 3.48 16.75
C VAL A 220 2.83 3.42 15.24
N ASP A 221 1.72 3.23 14.53
CA ASP A 221 1.66 3.22 13.08
C ASP A 221 0.74 4.35 12.62
N ALA A 222 1.11 5.02 11.54
CA ALA A 222 0.29 6.05 10.94
C ALA A 222 0.40 6.00 9.43
N GLY A 223 -0.67 6.33 8.71
CA GLY A 223 -0.61 6.45 7.27
C GLY A 223 -1.96 6.44 6.59
N ASN A 224 -1.93 6.62 5.28
CA ASN A 224 -3.08 6.49 4.40
C ASN A 224 -2.62 6.36 2.94
N ILE A 225 -3.58 6.07 2.07
CA ILE A 225 -3.48 6.17 0.63
C ILE A 225 -4.50 7.18 0.10
N TRP A 226 -4.26 7.76 -1.07
CA TRP A 226 -5.18 8.70 -1.72
C TRP A 226 -5.21 8.48 -3.22
N LEU A 227 -6.28 8.92 -3.87
CA LEU A 227 -6.38 8.96 -5.33
C LEU A 227 -5.82 10.28 -5.87
N ILE A 228 -5.21 10.26 -7.04
CA ILE A 228 -4.77 11.49 -7.71
C ILE A 228 -5.94 12.19 -8.41
N ASN A 229 -6.87 11.40 -8.93
CA ASN A 229 -8.08 11.83 -9.63
C ASN A 229 -9.32 11.36 -8.85
N ASP A 230 -10.40 12.13 -8.93
CA ASP A 230 -11.71 11.66 -8.46
C ASP A 230 -12.16 10.45 -9.30
N GLU A 231 -13.01 9.63 -8.71
CA GLU A 231 -13.56 8.47 -9.40
C GLU A 231 -15.03 8.68 -9.72
N ILE A 232 -15.26 9.04 -10.98
CA ILE A 232 -16.56 9.45 -11.47
C ILE A 232 -17.21 8.28 -12.22
N ASP A 233 -18.47 8.00 -11.92
CA ASP A 233 -19.27 7.04 -12.68
C ASP A 233 -19.87 7.63 -13.97
N GLU A 234 -20.59 6.79 -14.71
CA GLU A 234 -21.26 7.18 -15.97
C GLU A 234 -22.29 8.32 -15.81
N ASN A 235 -22.75 8.57 -14.57
CA ASN A 235 -23.73 9.62 -14.25
C ASN A 235 -23.07 10.89 -13.69
N GLY A 236 -21.73 10.96 -13.65
CA GLY A 236 -21.01 12.11 -13.11
C GLY A 236 -20.87 12.11 -11.59
N ILE A 237 -21.20 11.01 -10.90
CA ILE A 237 -21.16 10.93 -9.44
C ILE A 237 -19.80 10.43 -8.97
N ASN A 238 -19.23 11.09 -7.96
CA ASN A 238 -18.02 10.60 -7.29
C ASN A 238 -18.35 9.38 -6.43
N THR A 239 -17.83 8.22 -6.83
CA THR A 239 -18.07 6.93 -6.16
C THR A 239 -17.18 6.70 -4.95
N ARG A 240 -16.10 7.50 -4.80
CA ARG A 240 -15.18 7.48 -3.66
C ARG A 240 -14.96 8.90 -3.09
N PRO A 241 -16.04 9.54 -2.56
CA PRO A 241 -15.94 10.89 -2.02
C PRO A 241 -14.95 10.93 -0.84
N GLY A 242 -14.13 11.99 -0.80
CA GLY A 242 -13.06 12.15 0.19
C GLY A 242 -11.82 11.27 -0.08
N GLY A 243 -11.76 10.53 -1.20
CA GLY A 243 -10.62 9.69 -1.55
C GLY A 243 -9.47 10.43 -2.25
N LYS A 244 -9.76 11.56 -2.90
CA LYS A 244 -8.76 12.33 -3.65
C LYS A 244 -7.80 13.08 -2.72
N PHE A 245 -6.53 13.09 -3.07
CA PHE A 245 -5.51 13.84 -2.34
C PHE A 245 -5.80 15.35 -2.38
N SER A 246 -5.81 15.97 -1.22
CA SER A 246 -6.11 17.40 -1.06
C SER A 246 -5.31 18.02 0.10
N LYS A 247 -5.60 19.27 0.44
CA LYS A 247 -4.96 19.96 1.57
C LYS A 247 -5.29 19.31 2.92
N GLU A 248 -6.37 18.54 2.96
CA GLU A 248 -6.86 17.80 4.11
C GLU A 248 -6.09 16.50 4.40
N PHE A 249 -5.10 16.12 3.58
CA PHE A 249 -4.41 14.83 3.69
C PHE A 249 -3.89 14.52 5.11
N LEU A 250 -3.33 15.49 5.83
CA LEU A 250 -2.89 15.30 7.22
C LEU A 250 -4.05 15.02 8.18
N SER A 251 -5.22 15.59 7.90
CA SER A 251 -6.45 15.34 8.65
C SER A 251 -6.95 13.90 8.46
N GLU A 252 -6.56 13.26 7.36
CA GLU A 252 -7.01 11.95 6.91
C GLU A 252 -6.00 10.83 7.23
N VAL A 253 -4.87 11.14 7.86
CA VAL A 253 -3.92 10.09 8.28
C VAL A 253 -4.53 9.25 9.40
N ALA A 254 -4.65 7.94 9.17
CA ALA A 254 -5.03 6.99 10.21
C ALA A 254 -3.90 6.81 11.21
N VAL A 255 -4.22 6.54 12.47
CA VAL A 255 -3.23 6.27 13.51
C VAL A 255 -3.67 5.04 14.29
N GLY A 256 -2.74 4.13 14.52
CA GLY A 256 -2.91 2.95 15.36
C GLY A 256 -1.76 2.83 16.35
N ALA A 257 -2.03 2.21 17.49
CA ALA A 257 -1.00 1.87 18.45
C ALA A 257 -1.23 0.47 19.00
N GLY A 258 -0.16 -0.13 19.49
CA GLY A 258 -0.24 -1.50 20.00
C GLY A 258 1.01 -1.99 20.68
N VAL A 259 0.92 -3.25 21.08
CA VAL A 259 2.02 -4.01 21.67
C VAL A 259 2.24 -5.29 20.89
N GLY A 260 3.50 -5.71 20.78
CA GLY A 260 3.90 -6.87 20.00
C GLY A 260 4.76 -7.81 20.81
N LEU A 261 4.47 -9.10 20.72
CA LEU A 261 5.31 -10.20 21.19
C LEU A 261 6.02 -10.83 20.00
N ARG A 262 7.31 -11.11 20.14
CA ARG A 262 8.16 -11.72 19.11
C ARG A 262 8.90 -12.90 19.72
N LEU A 263 8.69 -14.08 19.15
CA LEU A 263 9.37 -15.32 19.52
C LEU A 263 10.43 -15.59 18.45
N ASP A 264 11.69 -15.40 18.81
CA ASP A 264 12.85 -15.54 17.95
C ASP A 264 13.39 -16.99 18.04
N PHE A 265 12.96 -17.82 17.11
CA PHE A 265 13.45 -19.19 16.96
C PHE A 265 14.59 -19.20 15.93
N SER A 266 15.48 -20.19 16.01
CA SER A 266 16.67 -20.29 15.14
C SER A 266 16.37 -20.25 13.63
N ILE A 267 15.16 -20.64 13.22
CA ILE A 267 14.74 -20.71 11.81
C ILE A 267 13.75 -19.61 11.41
N LEU A 268 13.04 -18.99 12.37
CA LEU A 268 12.01 -17.99 12.10
C LEU A 268 11.70 -17.14 13.34
N ILE A 269 11.27 -15.91 13.09
CA ILE A 269 10.71 -15.04 14.13
C ILE A 269 9.19 -15.04 13.98
N LEU A 270 8.46 -15.51 15.00
CA LEU A 270 7.01 -15.44 15.05
C LEU A 270 6.59 -14.14 15.74
N ARG A 271 5.67 -13.40 15.14
CA ARG A 271 5.16 -12.13 15.65
C ARG A 271 3.67 -12.22 15.97
N LEU A 272 3.31 -11.75 17.16
CA LEU A 272 1.95 -11.57 17.64
C LEU A 272 1.78 -10.10 18.04
N ASP A 273 1.14 -9.30 17.20
CA ASP A 273 0.89 -7.89 17.47
C ASP A 273 -0.59 -7.67 17.77
N LEU A 274 -0.89 -7.02 18.89
CA LEU A 274 -2.22 -6.55 19.23
C LEU A 274 -2.26 -5.03 19.08
N ALA A 275 -3.09 -4.54 18.18
CA ALA A 275 -3.19 -3.12 17.86
C ALA A 275 -4.64 -2.64 17.94
N MET A 276 -4.81 -1.35 18.21
CA MET A 276 -6.10 -0.67 18.19
C MET A 276 -6.01 0.66 17.44
N PRO A 277 -7.08 1.09 16.75
CA PRO A 277 -7.12 2.37 16.08
C PRO A 277 -7.21 3.50 17.12
N LEU A 278 -6.33 4.49 17.00
CA LEU A 278 -6.40 5.74 17.76
C LEU A 278 -7.06 6.86 16.95
N ARG A 279 -6.88 6.82 15.63
CA ARG A 279 -7.48 7.78 14.70
C ARG A 279 -7.98 7.09 13.46
N VAL A 280 -9.25 7.33 13.13
CA VAL A 280 -9.98 6.70 12.03
C VAL A 280 -10.39 7.77 11.01
N PRO A 281 -9.84 7.76 9.78
CA PRO A 281 -10.02 8.87 8.83
C PRO A 281 -11.44 9.06 8.31
N TYR A 282 -12.20 7.98 8.20
CA TYR A 282 -13.55 7.98 7.65
C TYR A 282 -14.65 8.33 8.67
N TYR A 283 -14.27 8.67 9.90
CA TYR A 283 -15.18 9.36 10.82
C TYR A 283 -15.23 10.86 10.52
N GLU A 284 -16.32 11.50 10.97
CA GLU A 284 -16.50 12.94 10.90
C GLU A 284 -15.29 13.68 11.51
N LYS A 285 -14.91 14.83 10.94
CA LYS A 285 -13.63 15.51 11.25
C LYS A 285 -13.38 15.72 12.76
N GLY A 286 -14.42 16.01 13.54
CA GLY A 286 -14.34 16.20 15.00
C GLY A 286 -14.27 14.89 15.80
N GLU A 287 -14.62 13.76 15.21
CA GLU A 287 -14.75 12.45 15.86
C GLU A 287 -13.68 11.44 15.42
N ARG A 288 -12.71 11.86 14.60
CA ARG A 288 -11.68 10.96 14.06
C ARG A 288 -10.81 10.33 15.14
N TRP A 289 -10.58 11.02 16.25
CA TRP A 289 -9.84 10.46 17.38
C TRP A 289 -10.76 9.59 18.22
N ALA A 290 -10.41 8.32 18.40
CA ALA A 290 -11.26 7.33 19.03
C ALA A 290 -11.05 7.21 20.56
N PHE A 291 -10.31 8.13 21.18
CA PHE A 291 -9.90 8.03 22.59
C PHE A 291 -11.07 7.99 23.57
N ASP A 292 -12.13 8.75 23.28
CA ASP A 292 -13.38 8.83 24.04
C ASP A 292 -14.25 7.56 23.89
N ARG A 293 -14.00 6.76 22.86
CA ARG A 293 -14.75 5.54 22.55
C ARG A 293 -14.07 4.28 23.10
N ILE A 294 -12.89 4.38 23.70
CA ILE A 294 -12.14 3.22 24.19
C ILE A 294 -12.89 2.58 25.37
N ASN A 295 -13.33 1.33 25.18
CA ASN A 295 -14.00 0.57 26.23
C ASN A 295 -13.45 -0.86 26.31
N PHE A 296 -12.35 -1.04 27.05
CA PHE A 296 -11.78 -2.37 27.28
C PHE A 296 -12.68 -3.30 28.10
N GLY A 297 -13.70 -2.79 28.80
CA GLY A 297 -14.65 -3.61 29.56
C GLY A 297 -15.67 -4.31 28.66
N ASP A 298 -16.03 -3.69 27.54
CA ASP A 298 -17.01 -4.23 26.59
C ASP A 298 -16.38 -5.26 25.62
N SER A 299 -16.94 -6.47 25.60
CA SER A 299 -16.51 -7.55 24.72
C SER A 299 -16.75 -7.28 23.23
N SER A 300 -17.80 -6.53 22.89
CA SER A 300 -18.10 -6.15 21.51
C SER A 300 -17.08 -5.12 21.03
N TRP A 301 -16.82 -4.09 21.85
CA TRP A 301 -15.78 -3.11 21.55
C TRP A 301 -14.41 -3.77 21.32
N ARG A 302 -13.99 -4.69 22.19
CA ARG A 302 -12.72 -5.41 22.04
C ARG A 302 -12.65 -6.17 20.72
N ARG A 303 -13.73 -6.83 20.31
CA ARG A 303 -13.81 -7.61 19.07
C ARG A 303 -13.68 -6.75 17.82
N ASP A 304 -14.25 -5.55 17.87
CA ASP A 304 -14.32 -4.67 16.70
C ASP A 304 -13.09 -3.77 16.57
N ASN A 305 -12.41 -3.47 17.68
CA ASN A 305 -11.30 -2.50 17.72
C ASN A 305 -9.92 -3.10 18.03
N LEU A 306 -9.84 -4.31 18.59
CA LEU A 306 -8.55 -4.98 18.81
C LEU A 306 -8.25 -5.91 17.65
N ILE A 307 -7.21 -5.59 16.89
CA ILE A 307 -6.74 -6.39 15.78
C ILE A 307 -5.51 -7.18 16.22
N LEU A 308 -5.66 -8.50 16.26
CA LEU A 308 -4.55 -9.43 16.42
C LEU A 308 -3.95 -9.74 15.04
N ASN A 309 -2.67 -9.44 14.89
CA ASN A 309 -1.89 -9.75 13.70
C ASN A 309 -0.89 -10.86 14.03
N ILE A 310 -0.88 -11.89 13.19
CA ILE A 310 0.10 -12.98 13.24
C ILE A 310 0.96 -12.89 11.99
N ALA A 311 2.28 -12.89 12.14
CA ALA A 311 3.21 -12.75 11.02
C ALA A 311 4.56 -13.42 11.29
N ILE A 312 5.32 -13.62 10.21
CA ILE A 312 6.68 -14.14 10.24
C ILE A 312 7.66 -13.00 9.91
N GLY A 313 8.74 -12.89 10.68
CA GLY A 313 9.77 -11.87 10.53
C GLY A 313 9.44 -10.53 11.19
N TYR A 314 10.37 -9.59 11.08
CA TYR A 314 10.14 -8.20 11.52
C TYR A 314 9.17 -7.48 10.57
N PRO A 315 8.36 -6.52 11.09
CA PRO A 315 7.40 -5.79 10.26
C PRO A 315 8.07 -4.92 9.20
N PHE A 316 9.31 -4.53 9.49
CA PHE A 316 10.25 -3.77 8.67
C PHE A 316 11.65 -3.79 9.32
#